data_AF-A0A562QMQ1-F1
#
_entry.id   AF-A0A562QMQ1-F1
#
_cell.length_a   1.000
_cell.length_b   1.000
_cell.length_c   1.000
_cell.angle_alpha   90.00
_cell.angle_beta   90.00
_cell.angle_gamma   90.00
#
_symmetry.space_group_name_H-M   'P 1'
#
loop_
_entity.id
_entity.type
_entity.pdbx_description
1 polymer ?
#
loop_
_entity_poly.entity_id
_entity_poly.type
_entity_poly.pdbx_seq_one_letter_code
_entity_poly.pdbx_strand_id
1 'polypeptide(L)'
;MIAYAKQRLVYSSIKVLFTELSFVVYYGSIGYERLWAELKTIIQSLVISFVIHLIYIVGTVGVGYIKTRNYKPDIDNKWDNIETLQNEVSFGMVGSPLFFLFTFIGVALICAIIIISYRMFIG
;
A
#
# COMPACT_ATOMS: atom_id res chain seq x y z
N MET A 1 0.08 4.79 67.41
CA MET A 1 0.64 3.77 66.49
C MET A 1 -0.36 3.27 65.44
N ILE A 2 -1.62 2.99 65.76
CA ILE A 2 -2.62 2.42 64.81
C ILE A 2 -2.95 3.35 63.64
N ALA A 3 -3.13 4.66 63.88
CA ALA A 3 -3.42 5.62 62.81
C ALA A 3 -2.32 5.72 61.75
N TYR A 4 -1.05 5.66 62.19
CA TYR A 4 0.11 5.65 61.31
C TYR A 4 0.17 4.40 60.43
N ALA A 5 -0.14 3.22 61.00
CA ALA A 5 -0.20 1.97 60.23
C ALA A 5 -1.28 2.03 59.14
N LYS A 6 -2.45 2.58 59.44
CA LYS A 6 -3.54 2.76 58.46
C LYS A 6 -3.12 3.71 57.32
N GLN A 7 -2.49 4.83 57.65
CA GLN A 7 -2.02 5.80 56.66
C GLN A 7 -0.91 5.22 55.77
N ARG A 8 -0.01 4.41 56.33
CA ARG A 8 1.04 3.70 55.59
C ARG A 8 0.46 2.69 54.59
N LEU A 9 -0.57 1.94 55.00
CA LEU A 9 -1.25 0.99 54.11
C LEU A 9 -1.95 1.71 52.95
N VAL A 10 -2.66 2.80 53.23
CA VAL A 10 -3.33 3.62 52.20
C VAL A 10 -2.31 4.18 51.20
N TYR A 11 -1.19 4.74 51.68
CA TYR A 11 -0.13 5.23 50.80
C TYR A 11 0.49 4.12 49.94
N SER A 12 0.72 2.94 50.53
CA SER A 12 1.23 1.78 49.79
C SER A 12 0.27 1.36 48.68
N SER A 13 -1.03 1.29 48.97
CA SER A 13 -2.05 0.93 47.98
C SER A 13 -2.15 1.96 46.85
N ILE A 14 -2.10 3.27 47.18
CA ILE A 14 -2.11 4.35 46.18
C ILE A 14 -0.86 4.28 45.30
N LYS A 15 0.31 4.02 45.89
CA LYS A 15 1.58 3.90 45.15
C LYS A 15 1.53 2.74 44.15
N VAL A 16 1.01 1.58 44.58
CA VAL A 16 0.81 0.43 43.69
C VAL A 16 -0.14 0.79 42.56
N LEU A 17 -1.30 1.39 42.85
CA LEU A 17 -2.28 1.78 41.83
C LEU A 17 -1.68 2.74 40.79
N PHE A 18 -0.89 3.71 41.23
CA PHE A 18 -0.22 4.66 40.34
C PHE A 18 0.83 3.98 39.44
N THR A 19 1.58 3.01 39.98
CA THR A 19 2.54 2.22 39.20
C THR A 19 1.85 1.39 38.12
N GLU A 20 0.77 0.67 38.48
CA GLU A 20 -0.01 -0.12 37.52
C GLU A 20 -0.61 0.76 36.42
N LEU A 21 -1.18 1.92 36.78
CA LEU A 21 -1.76 2.85 35.81
C LEU A 21 -0.69 3.41 34.86
N SER A 22 0.47 3.78 35.39
CA SER A 22 1.59 4.29 34.59
C SER A 22 2.08 3.23 33.60
N PHE A 23 2.11 1.96 34.01
CA PHE A 23 2.48 0.84 33.16
C PHE A 23 1.46 0.65 32.02
N VAL A 24 0.17 0.64 32.32
CA VAL A 24 -0.91 0.51 31.31
C VAL A 24 -0.83 1.64 30.28
N VAL A 25 -0.65 2.89 30.73
CA VAL A 25 -0.53 4.05 29.84
C VAL A 25 0.72 3.94 28.98
N TYR A 26 1.86 3.57 29.55
CA TYR A 26 3.13 3.46 28.83
C TYR A 26 3.10 2.38 27.74
N TYR A 27 2.65 1.17 28.08
CA TYR A 27 2.54 0.08 27.11
C TYR A 27 1.47 0.36 26.05
N GLY A 28 0.36 1.01 26.43
CA GLY A 28 -0.65 1.47 25.48
C GLY A 28 -0.08 2.48 24.47
N SER A 29 0.70 3.45 24.94
CA SER A 29 1.35 4.46 24.10
C SER A 29 2.35 3.82 23.11
N ILE A 30 3.20 2.91 23.58
CA ILE A 30 4.15 2.21 22.70
C ILE A 30 3.42 1.39 21.64
N GLY A 31 2.32 0.73 22.01
CA GLY A 31 1.49 -0.02 21.09
C GLY A 31 0.94 0.87 19.96
N TYR A 32 0.44 2.05 20.31
CA TYR A 32 -0.06 3.02 19.34
C TYR A 32 1.05 3.51 18.40
N GLU A 33 2.19 3.96 18.93
CA GLU A 33 3.32 4.43 18.13
C GLU A 33 3.81 3.38 17.13
N ARG A 34 3.89 2.12 17.57
CA ARG A 34 4.26 1.01 16.70
C ARG A 34 3.24 0.79 15.59
N LEU A 35 1.95 0.70 15.92
CA LEU A 35 0.89 0.50 14.93
C LEU A 35 0.84 1.63 13.89
N TRP A 36 1.08 2.87 14.32
CA TRP A 36 1.18 4.02 13.41
C TRP A 36 2.34 3.91 12.44
N ALA A 37 3.51 3.47 12.91
CA ALA A 37 4.68 3.27 12.05
C ALA A 37 4.44 2.19 10.99
N GLU A 38 3.80 1.07 11.36
CA GLU A 38 3.44 0.00 10.42
C GLU A 38 2.42 0.50 9.39
N LEU A 39 1.34 1.16 9.84
CA LEU A 39 0.30 1.68 8.96
C LEU A 39 0.86 2.71 7.98
N LYS A 40 1.76 3.58 8.44
CA LYS A 40 2.45 4.54 7.57
C LYS A 40 3.20 3.84 6.44
N THR A 41 3.89 2.74 6.74
CA THR A 41 4.65 1.97 5.75
C THR A 41 3.73 1.30 4.74
N ILE A 42 2.61 0.73 5.20
CA ILE A 42 1.57 0.14 4.34
C ILE A 42 0.96 1.20 3.41
N ILE A 43 0.61 2.37 3.93
CA ILE A 43 0.07 3.46 3.11
C ILE A 43 1.10 3.92 2.07
N GLN A 44 2.36 4.08 2.46
CA GLN A 44 3.43 4.47 1.54
C GLN A 44 3.60 3.45 0.39
N SER A 45 3.61 2.15 0.70
CA SER A 45 3.76 1.13 -0.34
C SER A 45 2.56 1.07 -1.30
N LEU A 46 1.34 1.26 -0.79
CA LEU A 46 0.13 1.36 -1.60
C LEU A 46 0.15 2.58 -2.53
N VAL A 47 0.57 3.75 -2.02
CA VAL A 47 0.69 4.97 -2.82
C VAL A 47 1.75 4.82 -3.91
N ILE A 48 2.91 4.24 -3.60
CA ILE A 48 3.96 3.99 -4.60
C ILE A 48 3.46 3.01 -5.66
N SER A 49 2.82 1.92 -5.26
CA SER A 49 2.21 0.96 -6.21
C SER A 49 1.19 1.63 -7.12
N PHE A 50 0.34 2.51 -6.57
CA PHE A 50 -0.64 3.27 -7.32
C PHE A 50 0.02 4.16 -8.38
N VAL A 51 1.07 4.90 -8.01
CA VAL A 51 1.81 5.76 -8.94
C VAL A 51 2.43 4.94 -10.07
N ILE A 52 3.03 3.78 -9.77
CA ILE A 52 3.62 2.89 -10.78
C ILE A 52 2.56 2.43 -11.78
N HIS A 53 1.39 2.00 -11.31
CA HIS A 53 0.30 1.56 -12.19
C HIS A 53 -0.29 2.71 -13.01
N LEU A 54 -0.38 3.90 -12.42
CA LEU A 54 -0.86 5.09 -13.14
C LEU A 54 0.09 5.46 -14.29
N ILE A 55 1.40 5.41 -14.05
CA ILE A 55 2.41 5.60 -15.11
C ILE A 55 2.26 4.54 -16.20
N TYR A 56 2.08 3.27 -15.83
CA TYR A 56 1.87 2.18 -16.79
C TYR A 56 0.63 2.41 -17.68
N ILE A 57 -0.50 2.82 -17.08
CA ILE A 57 -1.74 3.11 -17.81
C ILE A 57 -1.54 4.30 -18.75
N VAL A 58 -0.97 5.41 -18.26
CA VAL A 58 -0.73 6.60 -19.09
C VAL A 58 0.22 6.29 -20.24
N GLY A 59 1.28 5.51 -19.99
CA GLY A 59 2.22 5.09 -21.01
C GLY A 59 1.58 4.19 -22.07
N THR A 60 0.79 3.21 -21.66
CA THR A 60 0.09 2.31 -22.61
C THR A 60 -0.96 3.06 -23.44
N VAL A 61 -1.74 3.94 -22.82
CA VAL A 61 -2.68 4.82 -23.53
C VAL A 61 -1.95 5.75 -24.50
N GLY A 62 -0.83 6.36 -24.08
CA GLY A 62 -0.03 7.24 -24.92
C GLY A 62 0.53 6.52 -26.16
N VAL A 63 1.11 5.34 -25.99
CA VAL A 63 1.60 4.51 -27.10
C VAL A 63 0.45 4.10 -28.03
N GLY A 64 -0.69 3.68 -27.47
CA GLY A 64 -1.89 3.36 -28.24
C GLY A 64 -2.37 4.54 -29.08
N TYR A 65 -2.45 5.73 -28.48
CA TYR A 65 -2.86 6.95 -29.16
C TYR A 65 -1.94 7.32 -30.33
N ILE A 66 -0.61 7.23 -30.14
CA ILE A 66 0.37 7.48 -31.21
C ILE A 66 0.18 6.49 -32.37
N LYS A 67 -0.03 5.20 -32.06
CA LYS A 67 -0.28 4.18 -33.08
C LYS A 67 -1.57 4.47 -33.86
N THR A 68 -2.68 4.75 -33.16
CA THR A 68 -3.97 5.05 -33.80
C THR A 68 -3.90 6.30 -34.67
N ARG A 69 -3.19 7.35 -34.24
CA ARG A 69 -3.02 8.57 -35.04
C ARG A 69 -2.25 8.37 -36.34
N ASN A 70 -1.28 7.45 -36.35
CA ASN A 70 -0.45 7.18 -37.52
C ASN A 70 -0.98 6.02 -38.37
N TYR A 71 -2.07 5.38 -37.94
CA TYR A 71 -2.68 4.27 -38.65
C TYR A 71 -3.53 4.77 -39.81
N LYS A 72 -3.26 4.27 -41.03
CA LYS A 72 -4.14 4.44 -42.18
C LYS A 72 -5.01 3.19 -42.32
N PRO A 73 -6.33 3.28 -42.11
CA PRO A 73 -7.20 2.11 -42.29
C PRO A 73 -7.31 1.76 -43.77
N ASP A 74 -6.81 0.58 -44.15
CA ASP A 74 -7.12 -0.06 -45.43
C ASP A 74 -8.44 -0.83 -45.27
N ILE A 75 -9.54 -0.20 -45.71
CA ILE A 75 -10.90 -0.72 -45.53
C ILE A 75 -11.22 -1.76 -46.61
N ASP A 76 -10.61 -1.64 -47.78
CA ASP A 76 -10.96 -2.44 -48.97
C ASP A 76 -10.33 -3.84 -48.94
N ASN A 77 -9.09 -4.00 -48.44
CA ASN A 77 -8.47 -5.33 -48.30
C ASN A 77 -8.81 -6.06 -46.98
N LYS A 78 -9.17 -5.33 -45.92
CA LYS A 78 -9.30 -5.91 -44.58
C LYS A 78 -10.72 -6.31 -44.20
N TRP A 79 -11.73 -5.90 -44.97
CA TRP A 79 -13.13 -6.30 -44.71
C TRP A 79 -13.32 -7.82 -44.78
N ASP A 80 -12.53 -8.51 -45.61
CA ASP A 80 -12.51 -9.98 -45.71
C ASP A 80 -11.70 -10.67 -44.60
N ASN A 81 -10.89 -9.95 -43.82
CA ASN A 81 -10.01 -10.50 -42.78
C ASN A 81 -10.21 -9.83 -41.42
N ILE A 82 -11.33 -10.16 -40.77
CA ILE A 82 -11.73 -9.67 -39.42
C ILE A 82 -10.63 -9.88 -38.36
N GLU A 83 -9.81 -10.94 -38.48
CA GLU A 83 -8.71 -11.23 -37.54
C GLU A 83 -7.54 -10.22 -37.62
N THR A 84 -7.29 -9.63 -38.79
CA THR A 84 -6.19 -8.65 -38.94
C THR A 84 -6.54 -7.29 -38.34
N LEU A 85 -7.82 -6.91 -38.39
CA LEU A 85 -8.32 -5.67 -37.77
C LEU A 85 -8.15 -5.67 -36.24
N GLN A 86 -8.47 -6.77 -35.55
CA GLN A 86 -8.31 -6.81 -34.10
C GLN A 86 -6.83 -6.77 -33.66
N ASN A 87 -5.92 -7.39 -34.41
CA ASN A 87 -4.50 -7.39 -34.04
C ASN A 87 -3.80 -6.05 -34.28
N GLU A 88 -4.27 -5.23 -35.22
CA GLU A 88 -3.62 -3.94 -35.52
C GLU A 88 -4.11 -2.75 -34.69
N VAL A 89 -5.36 -2.79 -34.19
CA VAL A 89 -5.92 -1.77 -33.28
C VAL A 89 -6.19 -2.27 -31.87
N SER A 90 -5.76 -3.47 -31.50
CA SER A 90 -5.86 -3.89 -30.09
C SER A 90 -4.97 -2.99 -29.22
N PHE A 91 -5.63 -2.14 -28.45
CA PHE A 91 -5.23 -1.92 -27.07
C PHE A 91 -4.94 -3.32 -26.51
N GLY A 92 -3.65 -3.62 -26.32
CA GLY A 92 -3.14 -4.98 -26.26
C GLY A 92 -3.95 -5.89 -25.33
N MET A 93 -4.12 -7.15 -25.74
CA MET A 93 -4.74 -8.28 -25.02
C MET A 93 -5.47 -7.87 -23.72
N VAL A 94 -6.80 -7.81 -23.77
CA VAL A 94 -7.63 -7.46 -22.61
C VAL A 94 -7.41 -8.50 -21.51
N GLY A 95 -6.48 -8.22 -20.60
CA GLY A 95 -6.28 -8.99 -19.39
C GLY A 95 -7.52 -8.91 -18.51
N SER A 96 -7.79 -9.96 -17.73
CA SER A 96 -8.87 -9.92 -16.74
C SER A 96 -8.68 -8.71 -15.82
N PRO A 97 -9.75 -7.94 -15.50
CA PRO A 97 -9.67 -6.84 -14.53
C PRO A 97 -9.07 -7.26 -13.18
N LEU A 98 -9.20 -8.54 -12.81
CA LEU A 98 -8.59 -9.11 -11.61
C LEU A 98 -7.06 -9.15 -11.67
N PHE A 99 -6.48 -9.27 -12.86
CA PHE A 99 -5.02 -9.26 -13.04
C PHE A 99 -4.40 -7.95 -12.53
N PHE A 100 -5.08 -6.82 -12.75
CA PHE A 100 -4.64 -5.52 -12.24
C PHE A 100 -4.62 -5.48 -10.70
N LEU A 101 -5.56 -6.12 -10.03
CA LEU A 101 -5.57 -6.22 -8.57
C LEU A 101 -4.39 -7.07 -8.07
N PHE A 102 -4.10 -8.20 -8.73
CA PHE A 102 -2.96 -9.04 -8.38
C PHE A 102 -1.63 -8.31 -8.58
N THR A 103 -1.45 -7.61 -9.69
CA THR A 103 -0.23 -6.83 -9.93
C THR A 103 -0.12 -5.66 -8.95
N PHE A 104 -1.23 -5.00 -8.63
CA PHE A 104 -1.26 -3.91 -7.66
C PHE A 104 -0.83 -4.35 -6.27
N ILE A 105 -1.39 -5.46 -5.77
CA ILE A 105 -1.02 -6.05 -4.48
C ILE A 105 0.43 -6.54 -4.53
N GLY A 106 0.84 -7.23 -5.60
CA GLY A 106 2.20 -7.74 -5.75
C GLY A 106 3.25 -6.63 -5.70
N VAL A 107 3.04 -5.54 -6.45
CA VAL A 107 3.93 -4.37 -6.43
C VAL A 107 3.92 -3.68 -5.06
N ALA A 108 2.75 -3.54 -4.42
CA ALA A 108 2.66 -2.95 -3.08
C ALA A 108 3.46 -3.77 -2.04
N LEU A 109 3.42 -5.11 -2.13
CA LEU A 109 4.22 -5.98 -1.26
C LEU A 109 5.72 -5.81 -1.51
N ILE A 110 6.16 -5.74 -2.78
CA ILE A 110 7.56 -5.49 -3.13
C ILE A 110 8.02 -4.14 -2.58
N CYS A 111 7.23 -3.08 -2.77
CA CYS A 111 7.54 -1.76 -2.23
C CYS A 111 7.61 -1.76 -0.70
N ALA A 112 6.72 -2.47 0.00
CA ALA A 112 6.76 -2.60 1.45
C ALA A 112 8.06 -3.29 1.91
N ILE A 113 8.45 -4.39 1.25
CA ILE A 113 9.71 -5.10 1.54
C ILE A 113 10.90 -4.16 1.35
N ILE A 114 10.95 -3.41 0.25
CA ILE A 114 12.03 -2.45 -0.02
C ILE A 114 12.11 -1.37 1.07
N ILE A 115 10.99 -0.78 1.49
CA ILE A 115 10.96 0.25 2.53
C ILE A 115 11.45 -0.31 3.87
N ILE A 116 10.99 -1.50 4.24
CA ILE A 116 11.38 -2.17 5.48
C ILE A 116 12.87 -2.51 5.45
N SER A 117 13.36 -3.08 4.36
CA SER A 117 14.78 -3.40 4.17
C SER A 117 15.64 -2.12 4.23
N TYR A 118 15.23 -1.06 3.54
CA TYR A 118 15.96 0.21 3.55
C TYR A 118 16.10 0.79 4.97
N ARG A 119 15.01 0.74 5.75
CA ARG A 119 15.02 1.16 7.16
C ARG A 119 15.95 0.30 8.01
N MET A 120 16.07 -1.00 7.73
CA MET A 120 16.93 -1.91 8.46
C MET A 120 18.42 -1.72 8.16
N PHE A 121 18.79 -1.31 6.94
CA PHE A 121 20.19 -1.17 6.53
C PHE A 121 20.78 0.22 6.78
N ILE A 122 19.96 1.26 6.73
CA ILE A 122 20.42 2.66 6.84
C ILE A 122 19.96 3.32 8.15
N GLY A 123 18.96 2.75 8.83
CA GLY A 123 18.45 3.21 10.11
C GLY A 123 19.20 2.65 11.31
#